data_AF-A0ABD0YEN7-F1
#
_entry.id   AF-A0ABD0YEN7-F1
#
_cell.length_a   1.000
_cell.length_b   1.000
_cell.length_c   1.000
_cell.angle_alpha   90.00
_cell.angle_beta   90.00
_cell.angle_gamma   90.00
#
_symmetry.space_group_name_H-M   'P 1'
#
loop_
_entity.id
_entity.type
_entity.pdbx_description
1 polymer ?
#
loop_
_entity_poly.entity_id
_entity_poly.type
_entity_poly.pdbx_seq_one_letter_code
_entity_poly.pdbx_strand_id
1 'polypeptide(L)'
;CKKHQRATKKFDLWKLPRILIIHLKRFSYTRYRRDKIDALVEFPLTGLSMSEYVINSEQPPITYDLVGVCNHYGSLGGGHYTAYCKNKELNQWYSFDDNLVNPVSPDLIMVNKILHIY
;
A
#
# COMPACT_ATOMS: atom_id res chain seq x y z
N CYS A 1 -31.04 11.11 21.48
CA CYS A 1 -30.24 11.78 20.43
C CYS A 1 -30.79 11.58 19.01
N LYS A 2 -32.10 11.74 18.74
CA LYS A 2 -32.73 11.60 17.40
C LYS A 2 -32.41 12.79 16.45
N LYS A 3 -31.18 13.29 16.55
CA LYS A 3 -30.62 14.46 15.85
C LYS A 3 -29.14 14.14 15.61
N HIS A 4 -28.55 14.71 14.56
CA HIS A 4 -27.12 14.52 14.30
C HIS A 4 -26.29 14.97 15.49
N GLN A 5 -25.28 14.17 15.83
CA GLN A 5 -24.34 14.46 16.91
C GLN A 5 -22.91 14.32 16.42
N ARG A 6 -22.00 15.05 17.06
CA ARG A 6 -20.57 14.82 16.92
C ARG A 6 -20.21 13.54 17.67
N ALA A 7 -19.89 12.49 16.94
CA ALA A 7 -19.54 11.18 17.49
C ALA A 7 -18.06 10.85 17.27
N THR A 8 -17.49 10.05 18.16
CA THR A 8 -16.17 9.44 17.98
C THR A 8 -16.33 8.17 17.16
N LYS A 9 -15.45 7.97 16.16
CA LYS A 9 -15.42 6.76 15.32
C LYS A 9 -14.07 6.08 15.45
N LYS A 10 -14.09 4.77 15.68
CA LYS A 10 -12.92 3.89 15.67
C LYS A 10 -13.14 2.79 14.63
N PHE A 11 -12.06 2.34 14.01
CA PHE A 11 -12.04 1.17 13.13
C PHE A 11 -11.06 0.16 13.68
N ASP A 12 -11.45 -1.12 13.63
CA ASP A 12 -10.64 -2.25 14.08
C ASP A 12 -10.71 -3.35 13.01
N LEU A 13 -9.65 -4.15 12.88
CA LEU A 13 -9.64 -5.29 11.95
C LEU A 13 -10.19 -6.52 12.66
N TRP A 14 -11.25 -7.12 12.11
CA TRP A 14 -11.86 -8.33 12.67
C TRP A 14 -11.37 -9.62 12.00
N LYS A 15 -11.18 -9.59 10.69
CA LYS A 15 -10.76 -10.73 9.87
C LYS A 15 -9.89 -10.23 8.73
N LEU A 16 -8.90 -11.04 8.38
CA LEU A 16 -7.97 -10.72 7.31
C LEU A 16 -8.27 -11.50 6.03
N PRO A 17 -8.18 -10.86 4.84
CA PRO A 17 -8.41 -11.52 3.56
C PRO A 17 -7.18 -12.29 3.08
N ARG A 18 -7.36 -13.21 2.12
CA ARG A 18 -6.23 -13.91 1.48
C ARG A 18 -5.30 -12.94 0.73
N ILE A 19 -5.85 -11.92 0.08
CA ILE A 19 -5.11 -10.87 -0.60
C ILE A 19 -5.40 -9.59 0.17
N LEU A 20 -4.38 -9.04 0.83
CA LEU A 20 -4.47 -7.79 1.57
C LEU A 20 -3.92 -6.65 0.71
N ILE A 21 -4.70 -5.57 0.69
CA ILE A 21 -4.44 -4.38 -0.09
C ILE A 21 -4.27 -3.24 0.90
N ILE A 22 -3.10 -2.59 0.86
CA ILE A 22 -2.78 -1.46 1.73
C ILE A 22 -2.62 -0.22 0.86
N HIS A 23 -3.50 0.74 1.03
CA HIS A 23 -3.42 2.04 0.36
C HIS A 23 -2.91 3.10 1.32
N LEU A 24 -1.76 3.71 0.98
CA LEU A 24 -1.24 4.84 1.74
C LEU A 24 -1.91 6.13 1.26
N LYS A 25 -2.75 6.73 2.11
CA LYS A 25 -3.47 7.97 1.81
C LYS A 25 -2.52 9.18 1.76
N ARG A 26 -1.81 9.34 0.65
CA ARG A 26 -0.75 10.35 0.48
C ARG A 26 -1.22 11.65 -0.15
N PHE A 27 -2.41 11.66 -0.74
CA PHE A 27 -2.95 12.86 -1.36
C PHE A 27 -3.92 13.57 -0.42
N SER A 28 -3.70 14.87 -0.27
CA SER A 28 -4.60 15.77 0.44
C SER A 28 -5.08 16.87 -0.48
N TYR A 29 -6.40 17.07 -0.49
CA TYR A 29 -7.05 18.11 -1.27
C TYR A 29 -7.69 19.13 -0.34
N THR A 30 -7.32 20.39 -0.52
CA THR A 30 -8.03 21.53 0.03
C THR A 30 -8.46 22.45 -1.11
N ARG A 31 -9.35 23.41 -0.82
CA ARG A 31 -9.86 24.34 -1.84
C ARG A 31 -8.76 25.11 -2.58
N TYR A 32 -7.57 25.26 -1.97
CA TYR A 32 -6.46 26.07 -2.50
C TYR A 32 -5.14 25.31 -2.65
N ARG A 33 -5.02 24.08 -2.12
CA ARG A 33 -3.78 23.30 -2.16
C ARG A 33 -4.04 21.85 -2.50
N ARG A 34 -3.15 21.31 -3.31
CA ARG A 34 -3.06 19.89 -3.65
C ARG A 34 -1.70 19.42 -3.18
N ASP A 35 -1.66 18.71 -2.06
CA ASP A 35 -0.42 18.29 -1.43
C ASP A 35 -0.25 16.77 -1.51
N LYS A 36 1.00 16.34 -1.68
CA LYS A 36 1.40 14.94 -1.67
C LYS A 36 2.36 14.70 -0.51
N ILE A 37 2.08 13.67 0.28
CA ILE A 37 2.96 13.24 1.36
C ILE A 37 4.03 12.32 0.75
N ASP A 38 5.24 12.85 0.59
CA ASP A 38 6.40 12.13 0.04
C ASP A 38 7.22 11.38 1.11
N ALA A 39 6.68 11.24 2.34
CA ALA A 39 7.33 10.53 3.43
C ALA A 39 7.64 9.06 3.05
N LEU A 40 8.86 8.62 3.34
CA LEU A 40 9.25 7.23 3.17
C LEU A 40 8.44 6.35 4.14
N VAL A 41 7.94 5.23 3.64
CA VAL A 41 7.29 4.21 4.47
C VAL A 41 7.99 2.91 4.15
N GLU A 42 8.66 2.36 5.14
CA GLU A 42 9.31 1.06 5.05
C GLU A 42 8.26 -0.04 5.19
N PHE A 43 8.39 -1.09 4.38
CA PHE A 43 7.53 -2.26 4.42
C PHE A 43 8.34 -3.51 4.06
N PRO A 44 8.05 -4.67 4.67
CA PRO A 44 8.75 -5.91 4.35
C PRO A 44 8.24 -6.48 3.02
N LEU A 45 9.15 -7.11 2.25
CA LEU A 45 8.77 -7.87 1.05
C LEU A 45 8.17 -9.23 1.38
N THR A 46 8.50 -9.79 2.54
CA THR A 46 8.05 -11.09 3.00
C THR A 46 7.77 -11.07 4.49
N GLY A 47 6.80 -11.86 4.94
CA GLY A 47 6.57 -12.06 6.37
C GLY A 47 5.92 -10.89 7.10
N LEU A 48 5.15 -10.03 6.44
CA LEU A 48 4.37 -8.99 7.10
C LEU A 48 3.33 -9.63 8.03
N SER A 49 3.56 -9.57 9.34
CA SER A 49 2.57 -10.01 10.34
C SER A 49 1.55 -8.91 10.60
N MET A 50 0.27 -9.22 10.41
CA MET A 50 -0.84 -8.31 10.73
C MET A 50 -1.54 -8.68 12.04
N SER A 51 -1.06 -9.72 12.73
CA SER A 51 -1.75 -10.34 13.85
C SER A 51 -2.00 -9.37 15.02
N GLU A 52 -1.08 -8.44 15.27
CA GLU A 52 -1.21 -7.44 16.34
C GLU A 52 -2.31 -6.40 16.10
N TYR A 53 -2.75 -6.23 14.85
CA TYR A 53 -3.77 -5.26 14.46
C TYR A 53 -5.18 -5.86 14.41
N VAL A 54 -5.30 -7.19 14.57
CA VAL A 54 -6.58 -7.90 14.54
C VAL A 54 -7.10 -8.08 15.96
N ILE A 55 -8.31 -7.60 16.22
CA ILE A 55 -8.93 -7.68 17.55
C ILE A 55 -9.57 -9.04 17.84
N ASN A 56 -9.81 -9.85 16.81
CA ASN A 56 -10.38 -11.18 16.95
C ASN A 56 -9.30 -12.20 17.36
N SER A 57 -9.35 -12.67 18.60
CA SER A 57 -8.40 -13.65 19.14
C SER A 57 -8.48 -15.04 18.49
N GLU A 58 -9.60 -15.35 17.82
CA GLU A 58 -9.78 -16.63 17.12
C GLU A 58 -9.16 -16.62 15.71
N GLN A 59 -8.77 -15.44 15.20
CA GLN A 59 -8.10 -15.33 13.92
C GLN A 59 -6.70 -15.98 14.02
N PRO A 60 -6.39 -17.03 13.24
CA PRO A 60 -5.05 -17.59 13.22
C PRO A 60 -4.03 -16.53 12.77
N PRO A 61 -2.77 -16.59 13.28
CA PRO A 61 -1.71 -15.74 12.78
C PRO A 61 -1.55 -15.89 11.27
N ILE A 62 -1.50 -14.76 10.55
CA ILE A 62 -1.30 -14.70 9.10
C ILE A 62 -0.15 -13.74 8.81
N THR A 63 0.73 -14.19 7.93
CA THR A 63 1.77 -13.36 7.33
C THR A 63 1.49 -13.13 5.85
N TYR A 64 1.91 -11.96 5.36
CA TYR A 64 1.79 -11.59 3.94
C TYR A 64 3.17 -11.40 3.31
N ASP A 65 3.27 -11.90 2.08
CA ASP A 65 4.38 -11.59 1.19
C ASP A 65 3.88 -10.60 0.13
N LEU A 66 4.70 -9.60 -0.15
CA LEU A 66 4.40 -8.59 -1.14
C LEU A 66 4.47 -9.21 -2.55
N VAL A 67 3.43 -8.95 -3.34
CA VAL A 67 3.34 -9.44 -4.72
C VAL A 67 3.35 -8.31 -5.74
N GLY A 68 3.02 -7.09 -5.32
CA GLY A 68 3.00 -5.94 -6.20
C GLY A 68 2.96 -4.62 -5.45
N VAL A 69 3.40 -3.57 -6.13
CA VAL A 69 3.41 -2.18 -5.68
C VAL A 69 2.99 -1.30 -6.85
N CYS A 70 2.04 -0.39 -6.65
CA CYS A 70 1.80 0.71 -7.58
C CYS A 70 2.47 1.97 -7.04
N ASN A 71 3.42 2.51 -7.81
CA ASN A 71 4.20 3.70 -7.49
C ASN A 71 3.56 4.93 -8.13
N HIS A 72 3.74 6.10 -7.50
CA HIS A 72 3.37 7.37 -8.10
C HIS A 72 4.49 8.41 -7.98
N TYR A 73 4.93 8.92 -9.12
CA TYR A 73 5.90 10.00 -9.25
C TYR A 73 5.22 11.32 -9.61
N GLY A 74 5.80 12.44 -9.20
CA GLY A 74 5.20 13.76 -9.45
C GLY A 74 4.08 14.11 -8.46
N SER A 75 3.28 15.11 -8.84
CA SER A 75 2.31 15.78 -7.97
C SER A 75 0.86 15.46 -8.37
N LEU A 76 -0.10 15.98 -7.60
CA LEU A 76 -1.53 15.89 -7.93
C LEU A 76 -1.95 16.67 -9.20
N GLY A 77 -1.12 17.60 -9.69
CA GLY A 77 -1.37 18.34 -10.93
C GLY A 77 -0.89 17.61 -12.18
N GLY A 78 -0.10 16.55 -12.00
CA GLY A 78 0.55 15.79 -13.05
C GLY A 78 1.58 14.85 -12.42
N GLY A 79 1.45 13.57 -12.74
CA GLY A 79 2.26 12.51 -12.19
C GLY A 79 2.24 11.28 -13.07
N HIS A 80 3.06 10.30 -12.72
CA HIS A 80 3.26 9.08 -13.48
C HIS A 80 3.14 7.87 -12.57
N TYR A 81 2.43 6.85 -13.04
CA TYR A 81 2.24 5.61 -12.31
C TYR A 81 3.07 4.50 -12.94
N THR A 82 3.80 3.76 -12.10
CA THR A 82 4.50 2.54 -12.51
C THR A 82 4.16 1.42 -11.54
N ALA A 83 4.51 0.18 -11.88
CA ALA A 83 4.31 -0.94 -10.98
C ALA A 83 5.59 -1.75 -10.78
N TYR A 84 5.77 -2.28 -9.58
CA TYR A 84 6.62 -3.43 -9.34
C TYR A 84 5.73 -4.65 -9.15
N CYS A 85 5.99 -5.74 -9.87
CA CYS A 85 5.27 -7.00 -9.67
C CYS A 85 6.25 -8.16 -9.57
N LYS A 86 5.92 -9.11 -8.70
CA LYS A 86 6.65 -10.37 -8.57
C LYS A 86 6.09 -11.37 -9.58
N ASN A 87 6.93 -11.79 -10.53
CA ASN A 87 6.58 -12.89 -11.42
C ASN A 87 6.57 -14.20 -10.60
N LYS A 88 5.40 -14.86 -10.56
CA LYS A 88 5.20 -16.07 -9.76
C LYS A 88 5.99 -17.28 -10.28
N GLU A 89 6.17 -17.39 -11.59
CA GLU A 89 6.84 -18.53 -12.24
C GLU A 89 8.36 -18.43 -12.08
N LEU A 90 8.91 -17.23 -12.27
CA LEU A 90 10.36 -16.96 -12.18
C LEU A 90 10.83 -16.62 -10.78
N ASN A 91 9.89 -16.31 -9.86
CA ASN A 91 10.18 -15.82 -8.52
C ASN A 91 11.08 -14.57 -8.52
N GLN A 92 10.94 -13.72 -9.54
CA GLN A 92 11.75 -12.52 -9.78
C GLN A 92 10.85 -11.28 -9.86
N TRP A 93 11.42 -10.13 -9.51
CA TRP A 93 10.70 -8.85 -9.56
C TRP A 93 10.97 -8.12 -10.87
N TYR A 94 9.94 -7.45 -11.36
CA TYR A 94 9.99 -6.61 -12.55
C TYR A 94 9.35 -5.26 -12.27
N SER A 95 9.90 -4.22 -12.89
CA SER A 95 9.27 -2.92 -13.05
C SER A 95 8.51 -2.85 -14.37
N PHE A 96 7.33 -2.25 -14.31
CA PHE A 96 6.43 -2.01 -15.43
C PHE A 96 6.20 -0.51 -15.51
N ASP A 97 6.71 0.08 -16.59
CA ASP A 97 6.62 1.51 -16.88
C ASP A 97 6.07 1.65 -18.30
N ASP A 98 4.75 1.78 -18.41
CA ASP A 98 4.00 1.72 -19.66
C ASP A 98 4.34 0.49 -20.52
N ASN A 99 5.08 0.69 -21.62
CA ASN A 99 5.51 -0.37 -22.53
C ASN A 99 6.88 -0.98 -22.17
N LEU A 100 7.55 -0.46 -21.14
CA LEU A 100 8.87 -0.91 -20.70
C LEU A 100 8.72 -1.87 -19.52
N VAL A 101 9.36 -3.05 -19.67
CA VAL A 101 9.42 -4.06 -18.62
C VAL A 101 10.88 -4.37 -18.34
N ASN A 102 11.32 -4.19 -17.10
CA ASN A 102 12.71 -4.41 -16.72
C ASN A 102 12.80 -5.25 -15.43
N PRO A 103 13.78 -6.15 -15.29
CA PRO A 103 14.03 -6.81 -14.01
C PRO A 103 14.48 -5.78 -12.97
N VAL A 104 14.09 -5.97 -11.71
CA VAL A 104 14.45 -5.07 -10.61
C VAL A 104 14.92 -5.85 -9.38
N SER A 105 15.95 -5.33 -8.69
CA SER A 105 16.39 -5.91 -7.43
C SER A 105 15.36 -5.65 -6.32
N PRO A 106 15.06 -6.64 -5.45
CA PRO A 106 14.25 -6.46 -4.25
C PRO A 106 14.63 -5.23 -3.40
N ASP A 107 15.93 -4.93 -3.30
CA ASP A 107 16.42 -3.81 -2.50
C ASP A 107 15.86 -2.47 -2.98
N LEU A 108 15.73 -2.28 -4.30
CA LEU A 108 15.18 -1.05 -4.87
C LEU A 108 13.68 -0.88 -4.61
N ILE A 109 12.96 -1.97 -4.29
CA ILE A 109 11.53 -1.94 -3.98
C ILE A 109 11.31 -1.44 -2.54
N MET A 110 12.17 -1.88 -1.61
CA MET A 110 12.06 -1.55 -0.18
C MET A 110 12.32 -0.06 0.11
N VAL A 111 13.06 0.63 -0.75
CA VAL A 111 13.39 2.07 -0.61
C VAL A 111 12.48 3.00 -1.41
N ASN A 112 11.51 2.49 -2.18
CA ASN A 112 10.84 3.33 -3.17
C ASN A 112 9.56 4.03 -2.68
N LYS A 113 9.42 5.24 -3.23
CA LYS A 113 8.31 6.15 -2.99
C LYS A 113 7.00 5.55 -3.50
N ILE A 114 6.11 5.34 -2.52
CA ILE A 114 4.68 5.65 -2.58
C ILE A 114 3.81 4.51 -3.12
N LEU A 115 3.34 3.71 -2.17
CA LEU A 115 2.41 2.59 -2.31
C LEU A 115 0.95 3.08 -2.45
N HIS A 116 0.37 2.96 -3.65
CA HIS A 116 -1.05 2.71 -3.81
C HIS A 116 -1.22 1.21 -4.06
N ILE A 117 -2.12 0.52 -3.34
CA ILE A 117 -2.54 -0.83 -3.71
C ILE A 117 -4.06 -0.78 -3.81
N TYR A 118 -4.61 -1.37 -4.88
CA TYR A 118 -6.04 -1.62 -5.07
C TYR A 118 -6.43 -3.00 -4.60
#